data_AF-G3J212-F1
#
_entry.id   AF-G3J212-F1
#
_cell.length_a   1.000
_cell.length_b   1.000
_cell.length_c   1.000
_cell.angle_alpha   90.00
_cell.angle_beta   90.00
_cell.angle_gamma   90.00
#
_symmetry.space_group_name_H-M   'P 1'
#
loop_
_entity.id
_entity.type
_entity.pdbx_description
1 polymer ?
#
loop_
_entity_poly.entity_id
_entity_poly.type
_entity_poly.pdbx_seq_one_letter_code
_entity_poly.pdbx_strand_id
1 'polypeptide(L)'
;MLSLAAQFILGLLYANAGEWLMHKYILHGLGQNQHSFWAYHWHEHHAVCAKNAMFDPGYQSVTLTTWNAQTKELAALSGIVLLHVPLFLLFPLFTGAVYASLMLYYYKHRKAHLDPIWAKQHLRWHYDHHLGGNRAANWCVTWPWFDYLMGTRIKNNTLE
;
A
#
# COMPACT_ATOMS: atom_id res chain seq x y z
N MET A 1 -23.64 6.91 -20.54
CA MET A 1 -22.19 6.61 -20.42
C MET A 1 -21.60 7.48 -19.34
N LEU A 2 -20.72 6.95 -18.48
CA LEU A 2 -19.98 7.77 -17.51
C LEU A 2 -19.07 8.76 -18.24
N SER A 3 -19.05 10.02 -17.81
CA SER A 3 -18.12 11.01 -18.35
C SER A 3 -16.67 10.59 -18.07
N LEU A 4 -15.73 11.02 -18.91
CA LEU A 4 -14.30 10.75 -18.73
C LEU A 4 -13.79 11.23 -17.36
N ALA A 5 -14.26 12.40 -16.92
CA ALA A 5 -13.96 12.93 -15.58
C ALA A 5 -14.50 12.03 -14.46
N ALA A 6 -15.74 11.53 -14.59
CA ALA A 6 -16.32 10.61 -13.61
C ALA A 6 -15.55 9.29 -13.57
N GLN A 7 -15.13 8.75 -14.72
CA GLN A 7 -14.29 7.54 -14.77
C GLN A 7 -12.97 7.74 -14.03
N PHE A 8 -12.27 8.85 -14.27
CA PHE A 8 -11.00 9.15 -13.62
C PHE A 8 -11.15 9.27 -12.10
N ILE A 9 -12.13 10.05 -11.62
CA ILE A 9 -12.39 10.24 -10.18
C ILE A 9 -12.75 8.91 -9.52
N LEU A 10 -13.64 8.13 -10.15
CA LEU A 10 -14.02 6.81 -9.63
C LEU A 10 -12.83 5.85 -9.58
N GLY A 11 -11.92 5.91 -10.56
CA GLY A 11 -10.70 5.08 -10.57
C GLY A 11 -9.76 5.42 -9.41
N LEU A 12 -9.59 6.70 -9.09
CA LEU A 12 -8.80 7.12 -7.92
C LEU A 12 -9.43 6.66 -6.60
N LEU A 13 -10.74 6.84 -6.44
CA LEU A 13 -11.47 6.40 -5.25
C LEU A 13 -11.42 4.87 -5.11
N TYR A 14 -11.63 4.15 -6.22
CA TYR A 14 -11.55 2.70 -6.26
C TYR A 14 -10.17 2.19 -5.87
N ALA A 15 -9.10 2.80 -6.39
CA ALA A 15 -7.74 2.39 -6.07
C ALA A 15 -7.42 2.61 -4.58
N ASN A 16 -7.80 3.76 -3.99
CA ASN A 16 -7.56 4.01 -2.57
C ASN A 16 -8.42 3.12 -1.65
N ALA A 17 -9.65 2.81 -2.05
CA ALA A 17 -10.48 1.80 -1.40
C ALA A 17 -9.82 0.41 -1.45
N GLY A 18 -9.27 0.07 -2.62
CA GLY A 18 -8.51 -1.15 -2.86
C GLY A 18 -7.29 -1.25 -1.95
N GLU A 19 -6.50 -0.18 -1.82
CA GLU A 19 -5.39 -0.11 -0.85
C GLU A 19 -5.87 -0.44 0.57
N TRP A 20 -6.94 0.23 1.03
CA TRP A 20 -7.48 0.02 2.38
C TRP A 20 -7.94 -1.43 2.60
N LEU A 21 -8.70 -1.99 1.65
CA LEU A 21 -9.21 -3.36 1.73
C LEU A 21 -8.09 -4.41 1.68
N MET A 22 -7.20 -4.29 0.71
CA MET A 22 -6.06 -5.20 0.54
C MET A 22 -5.17 -5.15 1.77
N HIS A 23 -4.82 -3.97 2.25
CA HIS A 23 -3.89 -3.84 3.37
C HIS A 23 -4.50 -4.38 4.66
N LYS A 24 -5.77 -4.05 4.95
CA LYS A 24 -6.45 -4.51 6.16
C LYS A 24 -6.76 -6.01 6.16
N TYR A 25 -7.43 -6.51 5.14
CA TYR A 25 -7.99 -7.87 5.18
C TYR A 25 -7.07 -8.92 4.56
N ILE A 26 -6.25 -8.56 3.57
CA ILE A 26 -5.37 -9.51 2.90
C ILE A 26 -3.98 -9.46 3.51
N LEU A 27 -3.31 -8.32 3.48
CA LEU A 27 -1.94 -8.20 3.97
C LEU A 27 -1.86 -8.37 5.49
N HIS A 28 -2.74 -7.74 6.27
CA HIS A 28 -2.80 -7.94 7.72
C HIS A 28 -3.69 -9.13 8.11
N GLY A 29 -4.92 -9.20 7.61
CA GLY A 29 -5.85 -10.28 7.98
C GLY A 29 -5.31 -11.67 7.65
N LEU A 30 -4.93 -11.94 6.40
CA LEU A 30 -4.35 -13.23 6.02
C LEU A 30 -2.86 -13.34 6.37
N GLY A 31 -2.13 -12.23 6.45
CA GLY A 31 -0.69 -12.24 6.75
C GLY A 31 -0.32 -12.53 8.21
N GLN A 32 -1.26 -12.46 9.14
CA GLN A 32 -1.04 -12.92 10.51
C GLN A 32 -0.73 -14.43 10.56
N ASN A 33 -1.33 -15.23 9.67
CA ASN A 33 -1.02 -16.65 9.55
C ASN A 33 0.32 -16.86 8.85
N GLN A 34 1.30 -17.45 9.54
CA GLN A 34 2.65 -17.69 9.03
C GLN A 34 2.72 -18.64 7.81
N HIS A 35 1.70 -19.46 7.60
CA HIS A 35 1.61 -20.36 6.44
C HIS A 35 0.92 -19.73 5.23
N SER A 36 0.43 -18.49 5.37
CA SER A 36 -0.19 -17.75 4.28
C SER A 36 0.87 -17.20 3.32
N PHE A 37 0.52 -17.14 2.03
CA PHE A 37 1.32 -16.38 1.06
C PHE A 37 1.58 -14.94 1.54
N TRP A 38 0.61 -14.32 2.21
CA TRP A 38 0.65 -12.94 2.67
C TRP A 38 1.46 -12.74 3.96
N ALA A 39 2.01 -13.81 4.54
CA ALA A 39 2.76 -13.76 5.79
C ALA A 39 3.98 -12.81 5.75
N TYR A 40 4.54 -12.59 4.56
CA TYR A 40 5.67 -11.66 4.37
C TYR A 40 5.34 -10.25 4.84
N HIS A 41 4.08 -9.80 4.73
CA HIS A 41 3.75 -8.44 5.11
C HIS A 41 3.97 -8.20 6.60
N TRP A 42 3.58 -9.16 7.44
CA TRP A 42 3.72 -9.05 8.89
C TRP A 42 5.07 -9.54 9.40
N HIS A 43 5.45 -10.77 9.03
CA HIS A 43 6.59 -11.48 9.63
C HIS A 43 7.93 -11.14 8.98
N GLU A 44 7.92 -10.46 7.84
CA GLU A 44 9.12 -9.96 7.15
C GLU A 44 9.11 -8.43 7.15
N HIS A 45 8.22 -7.80 6.39
CA HIS A 45 8.22 -6.36 6.14
C HIS A 45 8.00 -5.52 7.41
N HIS A 46 6.90 -5.73 8.14
CA HIS A 46 6.62 -5.04 9.40
C HIS A 46 7.67 -5.36 10.47
N ALA A 47 8.10 -6.61 10.58
CA ALA A 47 9.12 -7.04 11.54
C ALA A 47 10.48 -6.36 11.30
N VAL A 48 10.90 -6.21 10.04
CA VAL A 48 12.12 -5.50 9.65
C VAL A 48 11.98 -4.00 9.93
N CYS A 49 10.86 -3.38 9.54
CA CYS A 49 10.61 -1.96 9.78
C CYS A 49 10.60 -1.62 11.28
N ALA A 50 10.05 -2.50 12.13
CA ALA A 50 10.04 -2.30 13.57
C ALA A 50 11.44 -2.32 14.18
N LYS A 51 12.35 -3.17 13.65
CA LYS A 51 13.75 -3.25 14.10
C LYS A 51 14.60 -2.09 13.61
N ASN A 52 14.27 -1.55 12.43
CA ASN A 52 15.07 -0.54 11.74
C ASN A 52 14.38 0.82 11.64
N ALA A 53 13.41 1.10 12.52
CA ALA A 53 12.68 2.37 12.61
C ALA A 53 12.14 2.86 11.24
N MET A 54 11.27 2.06 10.60
CA MET A 54 10.66 2.24 9.27
C MET A 54 11.53 1.82 8.08
N PHE A 55 12.85 1.77 8.25
CA PHE A 55 13.74 1.40 7.15
C PHE A 55 13.63 -0.09 6.79
N ASP A 56 13.52 -0.40 5.51
CA ASP A 56 13.52 -1.78 5.02
C ASP A 56 14.58 -1.97 3.91
N PRO A 57 15.72 -2.63 4.22
CA PRO A 57 16.78 -2.86 3.25
C PRO A 57 16.33 -3.71 2.06
N GLY A 58 15.24 -4.49 2.20
CA GLY A 58 14.66 -5.28 1.13
C GLY A 58 14.23 -4.44 -0.09
N TYR A 59 14.04 -3.13 0.08
CA TYR A 59 13.70 -2.20 -1.00
C TYR A 59 14.90 -1.56 -1.71
N GLN A 60 16.13 -1.72 -1.21
CA GLN A 60 17.30 -1.01 -1.72
C GLN A 60 17.60 -1.36 -3.18
N SER A 61 17.43 -2.62 -3.57
CA SER A 61 17.65 -3.10 -4.93
C SER A 61 16.49 -3.99 -5.40
N VAL A 62 15.94 -3.69 -6.58
CA VAL A 62 14.94 -4.56 -7.22
C VAL A 62 15.67 -5.72 -7.89
N THR A 63 15.73 -6.86 -7.21
CA THR A 63 16.32 -8.09 -7.74
C THR A 63 15.21 -9.12 -7.93
N LEU A 64 14.69 -9.26 -9.15
CA LEU A 64 13.51 -10.08 -9.44
C LEU A 64 13.69 -11.58 -9.14
N THR A 65 14.92 -12.06 -9.00
CA THR A 65 15.23 -13.45 -8.61
C THR A 65 15.18 -13.69 -7.09
N THR A 66 15.12 -12.62 -6.29
CA THR A 66 15.02 -12.72 -4.82
C THR A 66 13.56 -12.69 -4.40
N TRP A 67 13.10 -13.64 -3.59
CA TRP A 67 11.71 -13.73 -3.15
C TRP A 67 11.48 -13.09 -1.76
N ASN A 68 11.61 -11.77 -1.71
CA ASN A 68 11.46 -10.95 -0.50
C ASN A 68 10.12 -10.16 -0.50
N ALA A 69 9.91 -9.32 0.51
CA ALA A 69 8.72 -8.47 0.62
C ALA A 69 8.48 -7.62 -0.63
N GLN A 70 9.52 -6.97 -1.17
CA GLN A 70 9.42 -6.10 -2.34
C GLN A 70 8.99 -6.87 -3.60
N THR A 71 9.57 -8.04 -3.88
CA THR A 71 9.21 -8.80 -5.08
C THR A 71 7.84 -9.48 -4.97
N LYS A 72 7.43 -9.87 -3.76
CA LYS A 72 6.05 -10.34 -3.50
C LYS A 72 5.03 -9.22 -3.68
N GLU A 73 5.35 -7.99 -3.24
CA GLU A 73 4.53 -6.81 -3.51
C GLU A 73 4.41 -6.57 -5.02
N LEU A 74 5.53 -6.58 -5.75
CA LEU A 74 5.52 -6.44 -7.21
C LEU A 74 4.69 -7.52 -7.91
N ALA A 75 4.74 -8.77 -7.44
CA ALA A 75 3.93 -9.86 -7.96
C ALA A 75 2.43 -9.61 -7.72
N ALA A 76 2.05 -9.16 -6.52
CA ALA A 76 0.67 -8.82 -6.20
C ALA A 76 0.16 -7.63 -7.05
N LEU A 77 0.94 -6.56 -7.17
CA LEU A 77 0.62 -5.39 -8.00
C LEU A 77 0.47 -5.78 -9.47
N SER A 78 1.35 -6.63 -9.99
CA SER A 78 1.27 -7.17 -11.35
C SER A 78 -0.02 -7.97 -11.55
N GLY A 79 -0.42 -8.79 -10.57
CA GLY A 79 -1.69 -9.50 -10.59
C GLY A 79 -2.89 -8.56 -10.68
N ILE A 80 -2.89 -7.46 -9.90
CA ILE A 80 -3.95 -6.45 -9.95
C ILE A 80 -4.00 -5.78 -11.33
N VAL A 81 -2.86 -5.41 -11.92
CA VAL A 81 -2.80 -4.86 -13.28
C VAL A 81 -3.44 -5.82 -14.28
N LEU A 82 -3.04 -7.09 -14.28
CA LEU A 82 -3.56 -8.09 -15.21
C LEU A 82 -5.09 -8.29 -15.07
N LEU A 83 -5.60 -8.31 -13.83
CA LEU A 83 -7.04 -8.44 -13.56
C LEU A 83 -7.86 -7.27 -14.13
N HIS A 84 -7.26 -6.09 -14.31
CA HIS A 84 -7.96 -4.90 -14.80
C HIS A 84 -7.81 -4.68 -16.32
N VAL A 85 -6.99 -5.48 -17.03
CA VAL A 85 -6.81 -5.36 -18.48
C VAL A 85 -8.14 -5.37 -19.26
N PRO A 86 -9.11 -6.25 -18.96
CA PRO A 86 -10.39 -6.24 -19.68
C PRO A 86 -11.18 -4.93 -19.52
N LEU A 87 -11.05 -4.27 -18.37
CA LEU A 87 -11.75 -3.01 -18.09
C LEU A 87 -11.17 -1.83 -18.88
N PHE A 88 -9.93 -1.91 -19.33
CA PHE A 88 -9.30 -0.84 -20.10
C PHE A 88 -10.07 -0.54 -21.41
N LEU A 89 -10.66 -1.55 -22.04
CA LEU A 89 -11.43 -1.42 -23.27
C LEU A 89 -12.78 -0.71 -23.06
N LEU A 90 -13.35 -0.81 -21.85
CA LEU A 90 -14.68 -0.28 -21.53
C LEU A 90 -14.61 1.06 -20.78
N PHE A 91 -13.62 1.19 -19.88
CA PHE A 91 -13.43 2.34 -18.99
C PHE A 91 -11.95 2.75 -18.95
N PRO A 92 -11.41 3.33 -20.04
CA PRO A 92 -9.98 3.57 -20.19
C PRO A 92 -9.43 4.56 -19.14
N LEU A 93 -10.16 5.64 -18.81
CA LEU A 93 -9.68 6.59 -17.80
C LEU A 93 -9.83 6.09 -16.38
N PHE A 94 -10.83 5.24 -16.10
CA PHE A 94 -10.92 4.55 -14.82
C PHE A 94 -9.72 3.63 -14.62
N THR A 95 -9.46 2.77 -15.60
CA THR A 95 -8.36 1.79 -15.53
C THR A 95 -7.00 2.49 -15.52
N GLY A 96 -6.84 3.56 -16.31
CA GLY A 96 -5.65 4.40 -16.28
C GLY A 96 -5.40 5.05 -14.91
N ALA A 97 -6.46 5.54 -14.23
CA ALA A 97 -6.35 6.06 -12.87
C ALA A 97 -5.96 4.99 -11.85
N VAL A 98 -6.47 3.76 -12.00
CA VAL A 98 -6.05 2.61 -11.17
C VAL A 98 -4.56 2.33 -11.37
N TYR A 99 -4.08 2.23 -12.61
CA TYR A 99 -2.66 1.94 -12.88
C TYR A 99 -1.74 3.06 -12.38
N ALA A 100 -2.11 4.32 -12.60
CA ALA A 100 -1.37 5.45 -12.05
C ALA A 100 -1.30 5.40 -10.52
N SER A 101 -2.39 4.99 -9.87
CA SER A 101 -2.44 4.83 -8.42
C SER A 101 -1.56 3.69 -7.92
N LEU A 102 -1.52 2.54 -8.61
CA LEU A 102 -0.63 1.42 -8.28
C LEU A 102 0.85 1.79 -8.43
N MET A 103 1.21 2.52 -9.50
CA MET A 103 2.56 3.04 -9.69
C MET A 103 2.94 4.03 -8.58
N LEU A 104 2.02 4.92 -8.22
CA LEU A 104 2.23 5.89 -7.14
C LEU A 104 2.34 5.19 -5.77
N TYR A 105 1.53 4.16 -5.54
CA TYR A 105 1.59 3.30 -4.36
C TYR A 105 2.99 2.71 -4.21
N TYR A 106 3.46 1.99 -5.23
CA TYR A 106 4.78 1.36 -5.17
C TYR A 106 5.90 2.38 -4.97
N TYR A 107 5.87 3.51 -5.69
CA TYR A 107 6.84 4.58 -5.52
C TYR A 107 6.84 5.14 -4.09
N LYS A 108 5.66 5.52 -3.56
CA LYS A 108 5.52 6.12 -2.23
C LYS A 108 5.88 5.13 -1.14
N HIS A 109 5.43 3.87 -1.26
CA HIS A 109 5.72 2.79 -0.33
C HIS A 109 7.23 2.56 -0.24
N ARG A 110 7.86 2.26 -1.39
CA ARG A 110 9.30 2.07 -1.48
C ARG A 110 10.08 3.28 -0.94
N LYS A 111 9.70 4.49 -1.33
CA LYS A 111 10.36 5.71 -0.85
C LYS A 111 10.24 5.86 0.66
N ALA A 112 9.08 5.56 1.24
CA ALA A 112 8.87 5.65 2.68
C ALA A 112 9.82 4.74 3.47
N HIS A 113 10.09 3.56 2.93
CA HIS A 113 10.97 2.56 3.56
C HIS A 113 12.46 2.75 3.27
N LEU A 114 12.80 3.59 2.29
CA LEU A 114 14.19 3.99 2.02
C LEU A 114 14.56 5.33 2.65
N ASP A 115 13.57 6.19 2.90
CA ASP A 115 13.72 7.49 3.54
C ASP A 115 12.65 7.68 4.65
N PRO A 116 12.92 7.15 5.86
CA PRO A 116 12.03 7.28 7.01
C PRO A 116 11.70 8.73 7.40
N ILE A 117 12.62 9.67 7.16
CA ILE A 117 12.40 11.10 7.47
C ILE A 117 11.36 11.65 6.50
N TRP A 118 11.51 11.38 5.21
CA TRP A 118 10.52 11.74 4.21
C TRP A 118 9.16 11.09 4.51
N ALA A 119 9.15 9.81 4.91
CA ALA A 119 7.93 9.11 5.31
C ALA A 119 7.22 9.81 6.47
N LYS A 120 7.96 10.15 7.54
CA LYS A 120 7.42 10.85 8.71
C LYS A 120 6.77 12.18 8.32
N GLN A 121 7.37 12.92 7.40
CA GLN A 121 6.91 14.24 6.95
C GLN A 121 5.74 14.18 5.95
N HIS A 122 5.78 13.26 4.99
CA HIS A 122 4.87 13.28 3.82
C HIS A 122 3.83 12.17 3.83
N LEU A 123 4.09 11.06 4.52
CA LEU A 123 3.21 9.90 4.64
C LEU A 123 3.03 9.53 6.11
N ARG A 124 2.73 10.53 6.96
CA ARG A 124 2.65 10.34 8.41
C ARG A 124 1.71 9.20 8.83
N TRP A 125 0.62 8.97 8.10
CA TRP A 125 -0.28 7.84 8.36
C TRP A 125 0.40 6.48 8.15
N HIS A 126 1.20 6.31 7.09
CA HIS A 126 1.94 5.09 6.83
C HIS A 126 3.09 4.93 7.84
N TYR A 127 3.75 6.02 8.22
CA TYR A 127 4.72 5.99 9.31
C TYR A 127 4.09 5.54 10.64
N ASP A 128 2.94 6.12 10.99
CA ASP A 128 2.14 5.72 12.16
C ASP A 128 1.65 4.27 12.04
N HIS A 129 1.38 3.76 10.85
CA HIS A 129 0.99 2.35 10.64
C HIS A 129 2.06 1.37 11.12
N HIS A 130 3.33 1.65 10.80
CA HIS A 130 4.44 0.79 11.19
C HIS A 130 4.88 1.00 12.64
N LEU A 131 4.89 2.25 13.12
CA LEU A 131 5.54 2.61 14.38
C LEU A 131 4.57 3.12 15.45
N GLY A 132 3.32 3.43 15.10
CA GLY A 132 2.34 4.13 15.93
C GLY A 132 1.70 3.33 17.06
N GLY A 133 2.17 2.11 17.33
CA GLY A 133 1.68 1.24 18.42
C GLY A 133 0.33 0.57 18.15
N ASN A 134 -0.61 1.23 17.46
CA ASN A 134 -1.85 0.61 17.01
C ASN A 134 -1.68 -0.09 15.66
N ARG A 135 -1.55 -1.41 15.70
CA ARG A 135 -1.33 -2.27 14.52
C ARG A 135 -2.59 -2.48 13.67
N ALA A 136 -3.75 -1.99 14.12
CA ALA A 136 -5.04 -2.15 13.46
C ALA A 136 -5.59 -0.82 12.89
N ALA A 137 -4.72 0.04 12.37
CA ALA A 137 -5.07 1.38 11.89
C ALA A 137 -4.17 1.83 10.73
N ASN A 138 -4.58 2.92 10.06
CA ASN A 138 -3.81 3.60 8.99
C ASN A 138 -3.44 2.68 7.81
N TRP A 139 -4.43 2.13 7.14
CA TRP A 139 -4.27 1.10 6.10
C TRP A 139 -3.90 1.64 4.71
N CYS A 140 -4.23 2.87 4.37
CA CYS A 140 -3.87 3.39 3.06
C CYS A 140 -2.40 3.82 3.04
N VAL A 141 -1.73 3.71 1.90
CA VAL A 141 -0.32 4.15 1.75
C VAL A 141 -0.26 5.46 0.97
N THR A 142 -0.94 5.55 -0.17
CA THR A 142 -0.81 6.72 -1.06
C THR A 142 -1.43 7.97 -0.48
N TRP A 143 -2.66 7.84 0.04
CA TRP A 143 -3.49 8.88 0.62
C TRP A 143 -4.39 8.26 1.68
N PRO A 144 -4.65 8.91 2.82
CA PRO A 144 -5.46 8.32 3.90
C PRO A 144 -6.97 8.52 3.69
N TRP A 145 -7.47 8.64 2.45
CA TRP A 145 -8.88 8.99 2.21
C TRP A 145 -9.82 7.93 2.80
N PHE A 146 -9.57 6.66 2.51
CA PHE A 146 -10.37 5.58 3.07
C PHE A 146 -10.08 5.32 4.54
N ASP A 147 -8.90 5.67 5.05
CA ASP A 147 -8.69 5.68 6.50
C ASP A 147 -9.55 6.70 7.22
N TYR A 148 -9.72 7.90 6.65
CA TYR A 148 -10.65 8.89 7.21
C TYR A 148 -12.10 8.45 7.05
N LEU A 149 -12.49 7.99 5.86
CA LEU A 149 -13.86 7.56 5.57
C LEU A 149 -14.30 6.41 6.48
N MET A 150 -13.42 5.45 6.74
CA MET A 150 -13.70 4.26 7.54
C MET A 150 -13.35 4.44 9.02
N GLY A 151 -12.90 5.63 9.45
CA GLY A 151 -12.55 5.91 10.84
C GLY A 151 -11.32 5.15 11.35
N THR A 152 -10.41 4.73 10.46
CA THR A 152 -9.18 3.99 10.80
C THR A 152 -7.92 4.85 10.79
N ARG A 153 -8.01 6.17 10.51
CA ARG A 153 -6.89 7.09 10.71
C ARG A 153 -6.67 7.35 12.20
N ILE A 154 -5.54 6.91 12.75
CA ILE A 154 -5.14 7.14 14.14
C ILE A 154 -3.75 7.80 14.16
N LYS A 155 -3.70 9.03 14.66
CA LYS A 155 -2.44 9.77 14.84
C LYS A 155 -1.73 9.27 16.10
N ASN A 156 -0.41 9.05 16.01
CA ASN A 156 0.39 8.84 17.20
C ASN A 156 1.20 10.11 17.52
N ASN A 157 0.91 10.72 18.68
CA ASN A 157 1.57 11.95 19.13
C ASN A 157 2.91 11.68 19.83
N THR A 158 3.23 10.44 20.19
CA THR A 158 4.51 10.10 20.86
C THR A 158 5.68 9.99 19.89
N LEU A 159 5.42 10.02 18.60
CA LEU A 159 6.42 9.93 17.52
C LEU A 159 6.67 11.30 16.85
N GLU A 160 6.18 12.39 17.43
CA GLU A 160 6.45 13.77 16.97
C GLU A 160 7.89 14.18 17.27
#